data_AF-A0A2D0LFN6-F1
#
_entry.id   AF-A0A2D0LFN6-F1
#
_cell.length_a   1.000
_cell.length_b   1.000
_cell.length_c   1.000
_cell.angle_alpha   90.00
_cell.angle_beta   90.00
_cell.angle_gamma   90.00
#
_symmetry.space_group_name_H-M   'P 1'
#
loop_
_entity.id
_entity.type
_entity.pdbx_description
1 polymer ?
#
loop_
_entity_poly.entity_id
_entity_poly.type
_entity_poly.pdbx_seq_one_letter_code
_entity_poly.pdbx_strand_id
1 'polypeptide(L)'
;MTLSFVLTGDPLPLIRQDYRLYHQYQPAIRSPLPFPLYTLWGEQEEECNQKMQDWVNYSHIFAGSKAYPGDHFYWYHCLSKVATDISAIVRLSANQQMLGIKPCRF
;
A
#
# COMPACT_ATOMS: atom_id res chain seq x y z
N MET A 1 -11.26 -12.86 -31.16
CA MET A 1 -10.97 -14.07 -30.36
C MET A 1 -10.80 -13.61 -28.92
N THR A 2 -11.90 -13.59 -28.16
CA THR A 2 -11.95 -13.00 -26.82
C THR A 2 -11.76 -14.11 -25.80
N LEU A 3 -10.66 -14.08 -25.06
CA LEU A 3 -10.41 -15.01 -23.95
C LEU A 3 -11.30 -14.60 -22.78
N SER A 4 -12.48 -15.20 -22.69
CA SER A 4 -13.36 -15.12 -21.52
C SER A 4 -12.75 -16.00 -20.43
N PHE A 5 -12.04 -15.41 -19.46
CA PHE A 5 -11.62 -16.13 -18.26
C PHE A 5 -12.86 -16.29 -17.36
N VAL A 6 -13.68 -17.31 -17.62
CA VAL A 6 -14.81 -17.64 -16.74
C VAL A 6 -14.24 -18.46 -15.59
N LEU A 7 -14.12 -17.85 -14.41
CA LEU A 7 -13.97 -18.58 -13.16
C LEU A 7 -15.31 -19.28 -12.89
N THR A 8 -15.50 -20.49 -13.43
CA THR A 8 -16.74 -21.29 -13.31
C THR A 8 -16.90 -21.97 -11.94
N GLY A 9 -16.35 -21.42 -10.86
CA GLY A 9 -16.36 -22.03 -9.53
C GLY A 9 -16.81 -21.03 -8.46
N ASP A 10 -17.38 -21.54 -7.37
CA ASP A 10 -17.65 -20.76 -6.15
C ASP A 10 -16.34 -20.14 -5.64
N PRO A 11 -16.21 -18.80 -5.56
CA PRO A 11 -14.99 -18.16 -5.09
C PRO A 11 -14.81 -18.27 -3.57
N LEU A 12 -15.84 -18.70 -2.82
CA LEU A 12 -15.81 -18.72 -1.36
C LEU A 12 -14.68 -19.56 -0.77
N PRO A 13 -14.33 -20.76 -1.28
CA PRO A 13 -13.19 -21.51 -0.75
C PRO A 13 -11.86 -20.76 -0.92
N LEU A 14 -11.68 -20.04 -2.03
CA LEU A 14 -10.47 -19.27 -2.30
C LEU A 14 -10.39 -18.06 -1.36
N ILE A 15 -11.48 -17.29 -1.24
CA ILE A 15 -11.54 -16.14 -0.33
C ILE A 15 -11.29 -16.59 1.11
N ARG A 16 -11.91 -17.68 1.56
CA ARG A 16 -11.69 -18.23 2.91
C ARG A 16 -10.23 -18.62 3.14
N GLN A 17 -9.57 -19.14 2.12
CA GLN A 17 -8.15 -19.48 2.21
C GLN A 17 -7.29 -18.23 2.44
N ASP A 18 -7.55 -17.16 1.72
CA ASP A 18 -6.79 -15.91 1.83
C ASP A 18 -6.99 -15.26 3.22
N TYR A 19 -8.23 -15.22 3.72
CA TYR A 19 -8.51 -14.74 5.08
C TYR A 19 -7.84 -15.60 6.15
N ARG A 20 -7.81 -16.92 5.97
CA ARG A 20 -7.12 -17.82 6.92
C ARG A 20 -5.63 -17.49 6.99
N LEU A 21 -4.98 -17.25 5.85
CA LEU A 21 -3.57 -16.87 5.81
C LEU A 21 -3.33 -15.51 6.48
N TYR A 22 -4.20 -14.53 6.22
CA TYR A 22 -4.12 -13.22 6.86
C TYR A 22 -4.24 -13.31 8.40
N HIS A 23 -5.21 -14.07 8.92
CA HIS A 23 -5.40 -14.23 10.36
C HIS A 23 -4.28 -15.03 11.05
N GLN A 24 -3.56 -15.87 10.31
CA GLN A 24 -2.43 -16.64 10.83
C GLN A 24 -1.10 -15.87 10.71
N TYR A 25 -1.08 -14.73 10.02
CA TYR A 25 0.14 -13.95 9.84
C TYR A 25 0.63 -13.38 11.17
N GLN A 26 1.88 -13.72 11.51
CA GLN A 26 2.60 -13.14 12.64
C GLN A 26 3.83 -12.42 12.10
N PRO A 27 3.88 -11.07 12.14
CA PRO A 27 5.03 -10.33 11.66
C PRO A 27 6.24 -10.65 12.54
N ALA A 28 7.33 -11.12 11.92
CA ALA A 28 8.61 -11.21 12.59
C ALA A 28 9.15 -9.80 12.88
N ILE A 29 9.87 -9.62 13.98
CA ILE A 29 10.61 -8.38 14.25
C ILE A 29 11.70 -8.26 13.17
N ARG A 30 11.64 -7.18 12.39
CA ARG A 30 12.60 -6.87 11.32
C ARG A 30 13.07 -5.43 11.43
N SER A 31 14.29 -5.17 10.96
CA SER A 31 14.77 -3.80 10.81
C SER A 31 13.85 -3.02 9.85
N PRO A 32 13.63 -1.72 10.10
CA PRO A 32 12.85 -0.88 9.20
C PRO A 32 13.39 -0.89 7.77
N LEU A 33 12.51 -0.75 6.80
CA LEU A 33 12.86 -0.73 5.38
C LEU A 33 13.75 0.50 5.05
N PRO A 34 14.76 0.34 4.17
CA PRO A 34 15.58 1.47 3.72
C PRO A 34 14.92 2.28 2.60
N PHE A 35 13.69 1.95 2.21
CA PHE A 35 12.99 2.56 1.07
C PHE A 35 11.82 3.44 1.55
N PRO A 36 11.47 4.50 0.78
CA PRO A 36 10.31 5.33 1.08
C PRO A 36 9.04 4.50 1.26
N LEU A 37 8.33 4.75 2.36
CA LEU A 37 7.05 4.14 2.67
C LEU A 37 5.96 5.20 2.70
N TYR A 38 4.90 5.00 1.92
CA TYR A 38 3.72 5.86 1.90
C TYR A 38 2.47 5.01 2.09
N THR A 39 1.56 5.43 2.97
CA THR A 39 0.35 4.66 3.29
C THR A 39 -0.92 5.30 2.74
N LEU A 40 -1.85 4.47 2.27
CA LEU A 40 -3.13 4.87 1.70
C LEU A 40 -4.26 4.02 2.32
N TRP A 41 -5.35 4.64 2.75
CA TRP A 41 -6.49 3.93 3.37
C TRP A 41 -7.83 4.64 3.14
N GLY A 42 -8.93 3.93 3.43
CA GLY A 42 -10.29 4.47 3.42
C GLY A 42 -10.68 5.05 4.78
N GLU A 43 -11.27 6.24 4.80
CA GLU A 43 -11.61 6.95 6.03
C GLU A 43 -12.67 6.24 6.90
N GLN A 44 -13.45 5.31 6.34
CA GLN A 44 -14.54 4.61 7.04
C GLN A 44 -14.08 3.35 7.80
N GLU A 45 -12.80 2.98 7.71
CA GLU A 45 -12.19 1.83 8.40
C GLU A 45 -11.69 2.20 9.81
N GLU A 46 -12.59 2.60 10.71
CA GLU A 46 -12.23 3.19 12.02
C GLU A 46 -11.19 2.39 12.82
N GLU A 47 -11.34 1.07 12.91
CA GLU A 47 -10.42 0.21 13.67
C GLU A 47 -9.02 0.15 13.03
N CYS A 48 -8.94 0.10 11.70
CA CYS A 48 -7.67 0.10 10.99
C CYS A 48 -7.00 1.48 11.05
N ASN A 49 -7.80 2.55 10.99
CA ASN A 49 -7.33 3.93 10.88
C ASN A 49 -6.54 4.38 12.11
N GLN A 50 -6.90 3.87 13.30
CA GLN A 50 -6.16 4.13 14.54
C GLN A 50 -4.70 3.62 14.49
N LYS A 51 -4.45 2.54 13.75
CA LYS A 51 -3.13 1.89 13.64
C LYS A 51 -2.33 2.41 12.44
N MET A 52 -2.90 3.25 11.58
CA MET A 52 -2.23 3.71 10.37
C MET A 52 -0.99 4.56 10.64
N GLN A 53 -0.90 5.21 11.81
CA GLN A 53 0.28 5.97 12.21
C GLN A 53 1.47 5.06 12.54
N ASP A 54 1.24 3.81 12.97
CA ASP A 54 2.30 2.87 13.36
C ASP A 54 3.19 2.46 12.19
N TRP A 55 2.73 2.67 10.95
CA TRP A 55 3.51 2.42 9.74
C TRP A 55 4.82 3.22 9.66
N VAL A 56 4.92 4.34 10.37
CA VAL A 56 6.17 5.11 10.50
C VAL A 56 7.32 4.26 11.04
N ASN A 57 7.02 3.24 11.85
CA ASN A 57 8.03 2.39 12.47
C ASN A 57 8.61 1.33 11.53
N TYR A 58 8.02 1.13 10.35
CA TYR A 58 8.41 0.08 9.40
C TYR A 58 9.35 0.57 8.29
N SER A 59 9.70 1.87 8.26
CA SER A 59 10.68 2.41 7.32
C SER A 59 11.53 3.50 7.95
N HIS A 60 12.80 3.57 7.58
CA HIS A 60 13.67 4.70 7.90
C HIS A 60 13.27 5.98 7.15
N ILE A 61 12.45 5.86 6.11
CA ILE A 61 12.01 6.96 5.24
C ILE A 61 10.49 6.90 5.13
N PHE A 62 9.78 7.43 6.13
CA PHE A 62 8.34 7.58 6.05
C PHE A 62 7.99 8.80 5.20
N ALA A 63 7.41 8.56 4.02
CA ALA A 63 7.12 9.57 3.01
C ALA A 63 5.75 10.24 3.19
N GLY A 64 4.91 9.71 4.09
CA GLY A 64 3.62 10.29 4.42
C GLY A 64 2.47 9.29 4.29
N SER A 65 1.27 9.83 4.35
CA SER A 65 0.05 9.07 4.53
C SER A 65 -1.14 9.84 3.95
N LYS A 66 -2.12 9.15 3.38
CA LYS A 66 -3.33 9.78 2.82
C LYS A 66 -4.57 8.91 2.94
N ALA A 67 -5.61 9.47 3.55
CA ALA A 67 -6.95 8.89 3.56
C ALA A 67 -7.73 9.28 2.29
N TYR A 68 -8.61 8.39 1.85
CA TYR A 68 -9.58 8.63 0.79
C TYR A 68 -11.00 8.40 1.32
N PRO A 69 -12.02 9.06 0.73
CA PRO A 69 -13.40 8.73 1.01
C PRO A 69 -13.71 7.27 0.66
N GLY A 70 -14.39 6.57 1.56
CA GLY A 70 -14.80 5.18 1.40
C GLY A 70 -14.24 4.22 2.45
N ASP A 71 -14.55 2.95 2.26
CA ASP A 71 -14.17 1.81 3.10
C ASP A 71 -12.91 1.12 2.57
N HIS A 72 -12.72 -0.17 2.90
CA HIS A 72 -11.68 -1.05 2.38
C HIS A 72 -11.47 -0.96 0.85
N PHE A 73 -12.53 -0.68 0.09
CA PHE A 73 -12.53 -0.60 -1.37
C PHE A 73 -12.45 0.84 -1.89
N TYR A 74 -11.97 1.80 -1.10
CA TYR A 74 -11.80 3.21 -1.51
C TYR A 74 -11.13 3.38 -2.89
N TRP A 75 -10.16 2.53 -3.21
CA TRP A 75 -9.40 2.57 -4.46
C TRP A 75 -10.25 2.18 -5.67
N TYR A 76 -11.27 1.34 -5.49
CA TYR A 76 -12.19 0.98 -6.56
C TYR A 76 -13.08 2.17 -6.93
N HIS A 77 -13.57 2.89 -5.92
CA HIS A 77 -14.43 4.06 -6.10
C HIS A 77 -13.66 5.33 -6.54
N CYS A 78 -12.38 5.43 -6.19
CA CYS A 78 -11.53 6.60 -6.46
C CYS A 78 -10.34 6.29 -7.39
N LEU A 79 -10.42 5.26 -8.24
CA LEU A 79 -9.28 4.69 -8.97
C LEU A 79 -8.40 5.73 -9.67
N SER A 80 -8.99 6.63 -10.46
CA SER A 80 -8.25 7.66 -11.20
C SER A 80 -7.48 8.60 -10.27
N LYS A 81 -8.09 9.00 -9.15
CA LYS A 81 -7.48 9.88 -8.16
C LYS A 81 -6.33 9.17 -7.44
N VAL A 82 -6.58 7.95 -6.95
CA VAL A 82 -5.57 7.13 -6.27
C VAL A 82 -4.37 6.87 -7.18
N ALA A 83 -4.61 6.50 -8.45
CA ALA A 83 -3.54 6.27 -9.41
C ALA A 83 -2.72 7.54 -9.73
N THR A 84 -3.40 8.68 -9.83
CA THR A 84 -2.74 9.98 -10.03
C THR A 84 -1.84 10.34 -8.84
N ASP A 85 -2.35 10.15 -7.63
CA ASP A 85 -1.62 10.43 -6.40
C ASP A 85 -0.41 9.49 -6.24
N ILE A 86 -0.56 8.18 -6.51
CA ILE A 86 0.56 7.22 -6.53
C ILE A 86 1.64 7.68 -7.52
N SER A 87 1.23 8.09 -8.73
CA SER A 87 2.17 8.56 -9.76
C SER A 87 2.94 9.81 -9.30
N ALA A 88 2.27 10.73 -8.60
CA ALA A 88 2.90 11.92 -8.05
C ALA A 88 3.89 11.56 -6.92
N ILE A 89 3.51 10.66 -6.00
CA ILE A 89 4.36 10.20 -4.90
C ILE A 89 5.64 9.57 -5.45
N VAL A 90 5.53 8.66 -6.43
CA VAL A 90 6.69 8.00 -7.05
C VAL A 90 7.64 9.01 -7.69
N ARG A 91 7.12 10.01 -8.42
CA ARG A 91 7.94 11.08 -9.02
C ARG A 91 8.67 11.91 -7.97
N LEU A 92 7.99 12.26 -6.88
CA LEU A 92 8.59 13.04 -5.79
C LEU A 92 9.68 12.23 -5.07
N SER A 93 9.44 10.95 -4.77
CA SER A 93 10.42 10.08 -4.13
C SER A 93 11.65 9.84 -5.01
N ALA A 94 11.48 9.69 -6.33
CA ALA A 94 12.59 9.58 -7.27
C ALA A 94 13.46 10.85 -7.29
N ASN A 95 12.84 12.03 -7.28
CA ASN A 95 13.55 13.31 -7.23
C ASN A 95 14.28 13.52 -5.90
N GLN A 96 13.70 13.10 -4.77
CA GLN A 96 14.33 13.17 -3.45
C GLN A 96 15.53 12.22 -3.33
N GLN A 97 15.46 11.02 -3.92
CA GLN A 97 16.60 10.11 -3.99
C GLN A 97 17.73 10.67 -4.85
N MET A 98 17.43 11.33 -5.98
CA MET A 98 18.45 11.99 -6.80
C MET A 98 19.19 13.14 -6.09
N LEU A 99 18.51 13.90 -5.23
CA LEU A 99 19.12 14.99 -4.45
C LEU A 99 19.95 14.49 -3.25
N GLY A 100 19.72 13.25 -2.81
CA GLY A 100 20.46 12.61 -1.70
C GLY A 100 21.74 11.89 -2.10
N ILE A 101 22.00 11.69 -3.40
CA ILE A 101 23.22 11.04 -3.89
C ILE A 101 24.30 12.12 -4.07
N LYS A 102 25.21 12.24 -3.10
CA LYS A 102 26.49 12.93 -3.36
C LYS A 102 27.22 12.14 -4.45
N PRO A 103 27.68 12.79 -5.55
CA PRO A 103 28.48 12.08 -6.53
C PRO A 103 29.76 11.61 -5.85
N CYS A 104 29.97 10.29 -5.81
CA CYS A 104 31.28 9.75 -5.50
C CYS A 104 32.24 10.27 -6.57
N ARG A 105 33.19 11.13 -6.18
CA ARG A 105 34.36 11.43 -7.00
C ARG A 105 35.21 10.16 -7.03
N PHE A 106 35.35 9.56 -8.22
CA PHE A 106 36.46 8.67 -8.52
C PHE A 106 37.74 9.49 -8.67
#